data_AF-A0A3M1BFQ8-F1
#
_entry.id   AF-A0A3M1BFQ8-F1
#
_cell.length_a   1.000
_cell.length_b   1.000
_cell.length_c   1.000
_cell.angle_alpha   90.00
_cell.angle_beta   90.00
_cell.angle_gamma   90.00
#
_symmetry.space_group_name_H-M   'P 1'
#
loop_
_entity.id
_entity.type
_entity.pdbx_description
1 polymer ?
#
loop_
_entity_poly.entity_id
_entity_poly.type
_entity_poly.pdbx_seq_one_letter_code
_entity_poly.pdbx_strand_id
1 'polypeptide(L)'
;NSSWALHFYAGARLAYDELSTEGAKLHISVFDTEGSEAKVRNLLRRVELEKADVIIGPYKRDNVVICEAYAKEHETPLVVPHTASMGIAEGNPWYVQVNPSLQSHCEAIVKHARSRYSPENMVLVSLEREAASGSFEFFQKANLALNNFGDTTRLKEVRIDNDPSKFNDIDLSDYIKAGEPNVFLVPSWSSEAFVYSLLRHLMEFQTQGEEIIVYGMPQWMDFEQVDYEFFERLQVHVSSSSYLNKDDERLRNFQREFFEEYGTIPREEAFLGYDIMRYFGSMTAQYGKNFVGRIDAMPYDVLLGRFEFSRVVREPEKHREQLNYFDQLENKFVHILKFQDYHFQPAETP
;
A
#
# COMPACT_ATOMS: atom_id res chain seq x y z
N ASN A 1 15.62 4.86 -13.97
CA ASN A 1 14.49 4.04 -14.47
C ASN A 1 13.49 4.98 -15.12
N SER A 2 13.73 5.36 -16.38
CA SER A 2 12.90 6.35 -17.09
C SER A 2 11.54 5.79 -17.50
N SER A 3 11.41 4.45 -17.61
CA SER A 3 10.16 3.79 -17.99
C SER A 3 9.03 4.07 -16.99
N TRP A 4 9.33 3.96 -15.69
CA TRP A 4 8.35 4.23 -14.62
C TRP A 4 7.75 5.64 -14.77
N ALA A 5 8.63 6.65 -14.88
CA ALA A 5 8.21 8.05 -14.97
C ALA A 5 7.46 8.38 -16.26
N LEU A 6 7.84 7.77 -17.38
CA LEU A 6 7.16 7.96 -18.66
C LEU A 6 5.75 7.40 -18.64
N HIS A 7 5.53 6.20 -18.11
CA HIS A 7 4.18 5.63 -17.97
C HIS A 7 3.33 6.47 -17.01
N PHE A 8 3.88 6.85 -15.85
CA PHE A 8 3.20 7.72 -14.91
C PHE A 8 2.76 9.04 -15.55
N TYR A 9 3.69 9.72 -16.25
CA TYR A 9 3.39 10.98 -16.92
C TYR A 9 2.35 10.81 -18.04
N ALA A 10 2.45 9.74 -18.83
CA ALA A 10 1.51 9.44 -19.92
C ALA A 10 0.07 9.24 -19.41
N GLY A 11 -0.09 8.50 -18.30
CA GLY A 11 -1.40 8.34 -17.66
C GLY A 11 -1.92 9.64 -17.05
N ALA A 12 -1.07 10.39 -16.36
CA ALA A 12 -1.44 11.70 -15.81
C ALA A 12 -1.85 12.69 -16.92
N ARG A 13 -1.21 12.64 -18.09
CA ARG A 13 -1.57 13.50 -19.22
C ARG A 13 -2.97 13.20 -19.76
N LEU A 14 -3.36 11.93 -19.90
CA LEU A 14 -4.73 11.56 -20.33
C LEU A 14 -5.77 12.10 -19.34
N ALA A 15 -5.53 11.92 -18.05
CA ALA A 15 -6.41 12.45 -17.00
C ALA A 15 -6.51 13.99 -17.01
N TYR A 16 -5.41 14.67 -17.30
CA TYR A 16 -5.40 16.13 -17.45
C TYR A 16 -6.21 16.59 -18.67
N ASP A 17 -6.11 15.88 -19.79
CA ASP A 17 -6.86 16.19 -21.00
C ASP A 17 -8.38 16.04 -20.73
N GLU A 18 -8.80 14.98 -20.04
CA GLU A 18 -10.18 14.82 -19.56
C GLU A 18 -10.62 15.98 -18.66
N LEU A 19 -9.87 16.28 -17.60
CA LEU A 19 -10.15 17.38 -16.68
C LEU A 19 -10.30 18.73 -17.41
N SER A 20 -9.45 18.96 -18.41
CA SER A 20 -9.49 20.17 -19.22
C SER A 20 -10.79 20.25 -20.04
N THR A 21 -11.24 19.13 -20.62
CA THR A 21 -12.54 19.06 -21.32
C THR A 21 -13.74 19.22 -20.38
N GLU A 22 -13.61 18.78 -19.12
CA GLU A 22 -14.59 18.98 -18.04
C GLU A 22 -14.60 20.43 -17.51
N GLY A 23 -13.69 21.28 -17.98
CA GLY A 23 -13.61 22.71 -17.63
C GLY A 23 -12.73 23.03 -16.43
N ALA A 24 -11.97 22.07 -15.90
CA ALA A 24 -10.99 22.31 -14.86
C ALA A 24 -9.88 23.24 -15.39
N LYS A 25 -9.60 24.32 -14.66
CA LYS A 25 -8.57 25.29 -15.01
C LYS A 25 -7.27 24.97 -14.28
N LEU A 26 -6.49 24.07 -14.84
CA LEU A 26 -5.21 23.66 -14.30
C LEU A 26 -4.06 24.19 -15.16
N HIS A 27 -2.98 24.60 -14.51
CA HIS A 27 -1.71 24.91 -15.18
C HIS A 27 -0.66 23.93 -14.69
N ILE A 28 -0.17 23.06 -15.58
CA ILE A 28 0.78 22.01 -15.24
C ILE A 28 2.18 22.37 -15.75
N SER A 29 3.14 22.37 -14.84
CA SER A 29 4.57 22.42 -15.16
C SER A 29 5.21 21.07 -14.83
N VAL A 30 6.00 20.53 -15.78
CA VAL A 30 6.64 19.23 -15.65
C VAL A 30 8.15 19.40 -15.53
N PHE A 31 8.74 18.78 -14.52
CA PHE A 31 10.17 18.85 -14.27
C PHE A 31 10.79 17.46 -14.20
N ASP A 32 11.81 17.22 -15.02
CA ASP A 32 12.59 16.00 -14.96
C ASP A 32 13.64 16.09 -13.84
N THR A 33 13.46 15.28 -12.80
CA THR A 33 14.41 15.21 -11.67
C THR A 33 15.69 14.44 -11.99
N GLU A 34 15.74 13.68 -13.09
CA GLU A 34 16.79 12.71 -13.43
C GLU A 34 17.08 11.69 -12.31
N GLY A 35 16.23 11.62 -11.28
CA GLY A 35 16.52 10.88 -10.06
C GLY A 35 17.75 11.40 -9.31
N SER A 36 18.10 12.69 -9.47
CA SER A 36 19.26 13.34 -8.88
C SER A 36 18.86 14.36 -7.82
N GLU A 37 19.38 14.20 -6.60
CA GLU A 37 19.17 15.13 -5.49
C GLU A 37 19.61 16.56 -5.82
N ALA A 38 20.78 16.72 -6.47
CA ALA A 38 21.32 18.01 -6.85
C ALA A 38 20.39 18.72 -7.86
N LYS A 39 19.84 17.97 -8.83
CA LYS A 39 18.89 18.51 -9.80
C LYS A 39 17.60 18.95 -9.11
N VAL A 40 17.06 18.13 -8.20
CA VAL A 40 15.86 18.49 -7.41
C VAL A 40 16.06 19.78 -6.63
N ARG A 41 17.19 19.95 -5.91
CA ARG A 41 17.48 21.19 -5.18
C ARG A 41 17.54 22.42 -6.08
N ASN A 42 18.01 22.26 -7.33
CA ASN A 42 18.02 23.35 -8.31
C ASN A 42 16.61 23.63 -8.85
N LEU A 43 15.83 22.59 -9.11
CA LEU A 43 14.45 22.71 -9.59
C LEU A 43 13.58 23.45 -8.57
N LEU A 44 13.67 23.13 -7.28
CA LEU A 44 12.89 23.77 -6.20
C LEU A 44 13.08 25.29 -6.07
N ARG A 45 14.05 25.89 -6.78
CA ARG A 45 14.26 27.35 -6.85
C ARG A 45 13.50 28.03 -7.99
N ARG A 46 12.75 27.25 -8.79
CA ARG A 46 11.94 27.74 -9.92
C ARG A 46 10.68 28.45 -9.41
N VAL A 47 10.31 29.56 -10.06
CA VAL A 47 9.14 30.36 -9.68
C VAL A 47 7.84 29.58 -9.83
N GLU A 48 7.82 28.60 -10.74
CA GLU A 48 6.71 27.70 -10.95
C GLU A 48 6.43 26.80 -9.74
N LEU A 49 7.46 26.38 -9.00
CA LEU A 49 7.32 25.58 -7.78
C LEU A 49 7.01 26.44 -6.56
N GLU A 50 7.59 27.64 -6.48
CA GLU A 50 7.24 28.64 -5.45
C GLU A 50 5.74 29.00 -5.49
N LYS A 51 5.14 29.02 -6.68
CA LYS A 51 3.73 29.37 -6.89
C LYS A 51 2.80 28.16 -6.99
N ALA A 52 3.31 26.95 -6.82
CA ALA A 52 2.52 25.74 -7.02
C ALA A 52 1.46 25.58 -5.92
N ASP A 53 0.22 25.30 -6.31
CA ASP A 53 -0.84 24.88 -5.37
C ASP A 53 -0.63 23.43 -4.89
N VAL A 54 0.05 22.61 -5.67
CA VAL A 54 0.36 21.21 -5.38
C VAL A 54 1.61 20.79 -6.15
N ILE A 55 2.45 19.97 -5.51
CA ILE A 55 3.57 19.28 -6.14
C ILE A 55 3.23 17.79 -6.16
N ILE A 56 3.22 17.17 -7.35
CA ILE A 56 3.01 15.73 -7.52
C ILE A 56 4.34 15.07 -7.87
N GLY A 57 4.74 14.08 -7.07
CA GLY A 57 6.07 13.50 -7.11
C GLY A 57 7.05 14.27 -6.21
N PRO A 58 8.34 13.91 -6.19
CA PRO A 58 8.97 12.82 -6.95
C PRO A 58 8.60 11.44 -6.38
N TYR A 59 9.08 10.37 -7.01
CA TYR A 59 8.77 9.00 -6.59
C TYR A 59 9.95 8.28 -5.91
N LYS A 60 11.19 8.76 -6.07
CA LYS A 60 12.40 8.18 -5.42
C LYS A 60 12.56 8.74 -4.02
N ARG A 61 12.83 7.87 -3.04
CA ARG A 61 12.99 8.21 -1.62
C ARG A 61 13.86 9.44 -1.36
N ASP A 62 15.10 9.46 -1.84
CA ASP A 62 16.03 10.55 -1.53
C ASP A 62 15.55 11.91 -2.07
N ASN A 63 14.94 11.90 -3.26
CA ASN A 63 14.33 13.10 -3.82
C ASN A 63 13.07 13.52 -3.04
N VAL A 64 12.27 12.55 -2.56
CA VAL A 64 11.08 12.82 -1.75
C VAL A 64 11.48 13.51 -0.44
N VAL A 65 12.56 13.08 0.22
CA VAL A 65 13.05 13.72 1.46
C VAL A 65 13.39 15.20 1.24
N ILE A 66 13.98 15.54 0.09
CA ILE A 66 14.29 16.94 -0.25
C ILE A 66 13.01 17.75 -0.49
N CYS A 67 12.05 17.18 -1.23
CA CYS A 67 10.78 17.84 -1.51
C CYS A 67 9.89 17.95 -0.27
N GLU A 68 9.94 16.98 0.65
CA GLU A 68 9.19 17.00 1.91
C GLU A 68 9.60 18.19 2.77
N ALA A 69 10.91 18.39 2.95
CA ALA A 69 11.42 19.52 3.72
C ALA A 69 10.99 20.87 3.10
N TYR A 70 11.05 20.96 1.77
CA TYR A 70 10.58 22.14 1.03
C TYR A 70 9.09 22.38 1.21
N ALA A 71 8.27 21.34 1.03
CA ALA A 71 6.82 21.39 1.17
C ALA A 71 6.38 21.80 2.58
N LYS A 72 7.09 21.32 3.60
CA LYS A 72 6.89 21.71 5.00
C LYS A 72 7.17 23.20 5.22
N GLU A 73 8.30 23.70 4.71
CA GLU A 73 8.71 25.10 4.86
C GLU A 73 7.79 26.06 4.11
N HIS A 74 7.30 25.66 2.93
CA HIS A 74 6.51 26.52 2.04
C HIS A 74 5.00 26.27 2.13
N GLU A 75 4.56 25.41 3.04
CA GLU A 75 3.15 25.06 3.21
C GLU A 75 2.46 24.67 1.89
N THR A 76 3.15 23.82 1.12
CA THR A 76 2.74 23.40 -0.23
C THR A 76 2.42 21.92 -0.20
N PRO A 77 1.19 21.49 -0.58
CA PRO A 77 0.84 20.08 -0.65
C PRO A 77 1.80 19.29 -1.54
N LEU A 78 2.37 18.22 -0.99
CA LEU A 78 3.26 17.29 -1.68
C LEU A 78 2.59 15.92 -1.78
N VAL A 79 2.15 15.56 -2.98
CA VAL A 79 1.53 14.26 -3.27
C VAL A 79 2.62 13.29 -3.72
N VAL A 80 2.93 12.31 -2.88
CA VAL A 80 3.96 11.30 -3.15
C VAL A 80 3.30 10.03 -3.69
N PRO A 81 3.55 9.68 -4.98
CA PRO A 81 2.78 8.66 -5.68
C PRO A 81 3.11 7.23 -5.24
N HIS A 82 4.36 6.96 -4.86
CA HIS A 82 4.86 5.58 -4.73
C HIS A 82 5.62 5.29 -3.44
N THR A 83 6.46 6.23 -2.96
CA THR A 83 7.27 6.01 -1.76
C THR A 83 6.38 5.94 -0.51
N ALA A 84 6.34 4.78 0.14
CA ALA A 84 5.60 4.53 1.40
C ALA A 84 6.54 4.35 2.62
N SER A 85 7.75 4.88 2.52
CA SER A 85 8.82 4.68 3.48
C SER A 85 8.56 5.39 4.81
N MET A 86 8.75 4.68 5.93
CA MET A 86 8.75 5.28 7.26
C MET A 86 9.85 6.33 7.42
N GLY A 87 9.61 7.31 8.31
CA GLY A 87 10.58 8.33 8.70
C GLY A 87 10.67 9.57 7.79
N ILE A 88 9.82 9.71 6.76
CA ILE A 88 9.93 10.83 5.81
C ILE A 88 9.21 12.10 6.31
N ALA A 89 7.91 12.03 6.57
CA ALA A 89 7.08 13.20 6.86
C ALA A 89 6.73 13.30 8.35
N GLU A 90 7.71 13.63 9.20
CA GLU A 90 7.44 13.83 10.63
C GLU A 90 6.94 15.26 10.88
N GLY A 91 5.72 15.38 11.41
CA GLY A 91 5.04 16.65 11.64
C GLY A 91 4.88 17.53 10.40
N ASN A 92 4.55 16.96 9.23
CA ASN A 92 4.31 17.70 7.99
C ASN A 92 2.89 17.48 7.45
N PRO A 93 1.92 18.32 7.82
CA PRO A 93 0.53 18.16 7.39
C PRO A 93 0.32 18.33 5.88
N TRP A 94 1.33 18.85 5.16
CA TRP A 94 1.29 19.04 3.70
C TRP A 94 1.75 17.81 2.92
N TYR A 95 2.28 16.78 3.60
CA TYR A 95 2.70 15.54 2.96
C TYR A 95 1.52 14.59 2.76
N VAL A 96 1.25 14.21 1.52
CA VAL A 96 0.17 13.30 1.13
C VAL A 96 0.77 12.05 0.50
N GLN A 97 0.71 10.93 1.22
CA GLN A 97 1.21 9.63 0.78
C GLN A 97 0.11 8.82 0.09
N VAL A 98 0.26 8.54 -1.20
CA VAL A 98 -0.75 7.79 -1.98
C VAL A 98 -0.64 6.28 -1.79
N ASN A 99 0.57 5.75 -1.68
CA ASN A 99 0.79 4.33 -1.48
C ASN A 99 0.67 3.97 0.02
N PRO A 100 -0.18 3.02 0.42
CA PRO A 100 -0.33 2.61 1.81
C PRO A 100 0.99 2.16 2.46
N SER A 101 1.15 2.46 3.75
CA SER A 101 2.29 2.02 4.55
C SER A 101 2.19 0.55 4.93
N LEU A 102 3.32 -0.03 5.36
CA LEU A 102 3.37 -1.37 5.95
C LEU A 102 2.32 -1.53 7.07
N GLN A 103 2.16 -0.52 7.92
CA GLN A 103 1.17 -0.53 8.99
C GLN A 103 -0.25 -0.70 8.42
N SER A 104 -0.61 0.05 7.37
CA SER A 104 -1.93 -0.03 6.73
C SER A 104 -2.17 -1.39 6.09
N HIS A 105 -1.15 -2.01 5.49
CA HIS A 105 -1.24 -3.40 5.01
C HIS A 105 -1.51 -4.39 6.15
N CYS A 106 -0.79 -4.28 7.27
CA CYS A 106 -1.02 -5.12 8.45
C CYS A 106 -2.43 -4.91 9.02
N GLU A 107 -2.88 -3.67 9.14
CA GLU A 107 -4.23 -3.30 9.61
C GLU A 107 -5.32 -3.91 8.74
N ALA A 108 -5.17 -3.83 7.41
CA ALA A 108 -6.14 -4.40 6.47
C ALA A 108 -6.20 -5.93 6.57
N ILE A 109 -5.05 -6.61 6.66
CA ILE A 109 -4.98 -8.06 6.84
C ILE A 109 -5.69 -8.47 8.13
N VAL A 110 -5.36 -7.82 9.24
CA VAL A 110 -5.96 -8.15 10.55
C VAL A 110 -7.45 -7.88 10.55
N LYS A 111 -7.90 -6.75 9.99
CA LYS A 111 -9.32 -6.41 9.86
C LYS A 111 -10.08 -7.47 9.07
N HIS A 112 -9.53 -7.91 7.95
CA HIS A 112 -10.16 -8.94 7.12
C HIS A 112 -10.19 -10.29 7.82
N ALA A 113 -9.08 -10.73 8.42
CA ALA A 113 -9.01 -12.01 9.12
C ALA A 113 -9.93 -12.03 10.36
N ARG A 114 -9.94 -10.97 11.17
CA ARG A 114 -10.78 -10.84 12.39
C ARG A 114 -12.28 -10.76 12.10
N SER A 115 -12.66 -10.35 10.90
CA SER A 115 -14.08 -10.38 10.48
C SER A 115 -14.63 -11.80 10.31
N ARG A 116 -13.75 -12.81 10.26
CA ARG A 116 -14.09 -14.23 10.02
C ARG A 116 -13.60 -15.18 11.10
N TYR A 117 -12.47 -14.86 11.73
CA TYR A 117 -11.74 -15.77 12.60
C TYR A 117 -11.46 -15.15 13.98
N SER A 118 -11.45 -16.00 15.01
CA SER A 118 -11.05 -15.65 16.37
C SER A 118 -9.54 -15.42 16.47
N PRO A 119 -9.02 -14.49 17.32
CA PRO A 119 -7.59 -14.27 17.48
C PRO A 119 -6.86 -15.52 17.99
N GLU A 120 -7.56 -16.38 18.73
CA GLU A 120 -7.00 -17.63 19.26
C GLU A 120 -6.61 -18.64 18.18
N ASN A 121 -7.11 -18.45 16.96
CA ASN A 121 -6.87 -19.27 15.79
C ASN A 121 -5.86 -18.63 14.83
N MET A 122 -5.30 -17.49 15.22
CA MET A 122 -4.42 -16.68 14.39
C MET A 122 -3.00 -16.68 14.95
N VAL A 123 -2.03 -16.89 14.06
CA VAL A 123 -0.62 -17.01 14.40
C VAL A 123 0.21 -16.14 13.47
N LEU A 124 1.02 -15.25 14.05
CA LEU A 124 2.03 -14.47 13.36
C LEU A 124 3.27 -15.32 13.16
N VAL A 125 3.71 -15.45 11.91
CA VAL A 125 4.93 -16.23 11.57
C VAL A 125 5.80 -15.41 10.63
N SER A 126 7.05 -15.18 11.00
CA SER A 126 8.03 -14.54 10.10
C SER A 126 9.46 -14.89 10.48
N LEU A 127 10.39 -14.47 9.63
CA LEU A 127 11.80 -14.49 9.97
C LEU A 127 12.09 -13.54 11.14
N GLU A 128 13.01 -13.90 12.04
CA GLU A 128 13.35 -13.11 13.23
C GLU A 128 13.71 -11.66 12.87
N ARG A 129 14.42 -11.43 11.75
CA ARG A 129 14.78 -10.06 11.34
C ARG A 129 13.56 -9.22 10.95
N GLU A 130 12.57 -9.82 10.31
CA GLU A 130 11.33 -9.15 9.90
C GLU A 130 10.40 -8.94 11.10
N ALA A 131 10.33 -9.90 12.02
CA ALA A 131 9.65 -9.72 13.31
C ALA A 131 10.28 -8.55 14.10
N ALA A 132 11.61 -8.53 14.19
CA ALA A 132 12.37 -7.51 14.90
C ALA A 132 12.29 -6.11 14.27
N SER A 133 11.90 -5.99 13.00
CA SER A 133 11.68 -4.70 12.34
C SER A 133 10.34 -4.03 12.68
N GLY A 134 9.57 -4.60 13.63
CA GLY A 134 8.30 -4.04 14.12
C GLY A 134 7.05 -4.54 13.39
N SER A 135 7.18 -5.47 12.44
CA SER A 135 6.02 -6.00 11.70
C SER A 135 4.98 -6.65 12.62
N PHE A 136 5.42 -7.48 13.58
CA PHE A 136 4.54 -8.11 14.58
C PHE A 136 3.83 -7.06 15.43
N GLU A 137 4.50 -5.97 15.78
CA GLU A 137 3.88 -4.90 16.57
C GLU A 137 2.71 -4.24 15.83
N PHE A 138 2.83 -4.02 14.50
CA PHE A 138 1.72 -3.50 13.70
C PHE A 138 0.52 -4.45 13.71
N PHE A 139 0.75 -5.75 13.55
CA PHE A 139 -0.32 -6.75 13.61
C PHE A 139 -0.99 -6.81 14.99
N GLN A 140 -0.19 -6.78 16.07
CA GLN A 140 -0.71 -6.80 17.43
C GLN A 140 -1.52 -5.53 17.75
N LYS A 141 -1.02 -4.35 17.35
CA LYS A 141 -1.74 -3.07 17.51
C LYS A 141 -3.05 -3.07 16.74
N ALA A 142 -3.04 -3.52 15.48
CA ALA A 142 -4.25 -3.64 14.66
C ALA A 142 -5.26 -4.59 15.30
N ASN A 143 -4.81 -5.73 15.84
CA ASN A 143 -5.70 -6.70 16.50
C ASN A 143 -6.35 -6.10 17.76
N LEU A 144 -5.56 -5.42 18.59
CA LEU A 144 -6.07 -4.77 19.80
C LEU A 144 -7.03 -3.62 19.48
N ALA A 145 -6.79 -2.87 18.39
CA ALA A 145 -7.62 -1.74 17.99
C ALA A 145 -9.03 -2.14 17.54
N LEU A 146 -9.23 -3.39 17.09
CA LEU A 146 -10.53 -3.92 16.65
C LEU A 146 -11.41 -4.43 17.81
N ASN A 147 -10.88 -4.51 19.03
CA ASN A 147 -11.61 -5.09 20.15
C ASN A 147 -12.54 -4.05 20.80
N ASN A 148 -13.86 -4.27 20.65
CA ASN A 148 -14.87 -3.51 21.38
C ASN A 148 -14.93 -4.01 22.84
N PHE A 149 -14.24 -3.32 23.75
CA PHE A 149 -14.36 -3.47 25.20
C PHE A 149 -13.99 -4.86 25.77
N GLY A 150 -12.69 -5.08 26.03
CA GLY A 150 -12.23 -6.02 27.09
C GLY A 150 -11.45 -7.25 26.64
N ASP A 151 -11.51 -7.63 25.36
CA ASP A 151 -10.65 -8.69 24.82
C ASP A 151 -9.24 -8.14 24.60
N THR A 152 -8.26 -8.65 25.36
CA THR A 152 -6.84 -8.29 25.25
C THR A 152 -6.00 -9.41 24.64
N THR A 153 -6.66 -10.39 24.02
CA THR A 153 -6.01 -11.56 23.43
C THR A 153 -5.02 -11.11 22.36
N ARG A 154 -3.75 -11.41 22.61
CA ARG A 154 -2.67 -11.22 21.65
C ARG A 154 -2.63 -12.39 20.68
N LEU A 155 -2.25 -12.09 19.45
CA LEU A 155 -1.94 -13.12 18.45
C LEU A 155 -0.70 -13.90 18.92
N LYS A 156 -0.69 -15.22 18.67
CA LYS A 156 0.51 -16.03 18.93
C LYS A 156 1.62 -15.61 17.96
N GLU A 157 2.87 -15.62 18.42
CA GLU A 157 4.04 -15.19 17.63
C GLU A 157 5.03 -16.35 17.49
N VAL A 158 5.41 -16.67 16.25
CA VAL A 158 6.44 -17.65 15.91
C VAL A 158 7.53 -16.95 15.11
N ARG A 159 8.76 -17.05 15.58
CA ARG A 159 9.92 -16.45 14.92
C ARG A 159 10.82 -17.55 14.40
N ILE A 160 11.09 -17.50 13.11
CA ILE A 160 11.93 -18.47 12.40
C ILE A 160 13.32 -17.86 12.23
N ASP A 161 14.36 -18.69 12.42
CA ASP A 161 15.74 -18.26 12.19
C ASP A 161 15.92 -17.76 10.75
N ASN A 162 16.82 -16.79 10.53
CA ASN A 162 17.09 -16.27 9.20
C ASN A 162 18.00 -17.18 8.36
N ASP A 163 18.65 -18.17 8.99
CA ASP A 163 19.48 -19.16 8.30
C ASP A 163 18.61 -20.10 7.45
N PRO A 164 18.74 -20.09 6.11
CA PRO A 164 17.98 -20.97 5.23
C PRO A 164 18.17 -22.46 5.52
N SER A 165 19.27 -22.86 6.16
CA SER A 165 19.49 -24.25 6.57
C SER A 165 18.45 -24.76 7.57
N LYS A 166 17.81 -23.84 8.31
CA LYS A 166 16.77 -24.12 9.31
C LYS A 166 15.36 -24.18 8.73
N PHE A 167 15.15 -23.78 7.48
CA PHE A 167 13.81 -23.71 6.91
C PHE A 167 13.14 -25.07 6.75
N ASN A 168 13.92 -26.16 6.67
CA ASN A 168 13.41 -27.54 6.63
C ASN A 168 12.97 -28.07 8.00
N ASP A 169 13.37 -27.39 9.08
CA ASP A 169 13.11 -27.80 10.46
C ASP A 169 11.99 -26.95 11.09
N ILE A 170 11.20 -26.23 10.28
CA ILE A 170 10.07 -25.42 10.77
C ILE A 170 9.00 -26.38 11.33
N ASP A 171 8.73 -26.27 12.63
CA ASP A 171 7.66 -27.00 13.31
C ASP A 171 6.54 -26.04 13.71
N LEU A 172 5.34 -26.30 13.20
CA LEU A 172 4.12 -25.53 13.48
C LEU A 172 3.03 -26.36 14.14
N SER A 173 3.33 -27.60 14.56
CA SER A 173 2.34 -28.55 15.09
C SER A 173 1.57 -28.00 16.30
N ASP A 174 2.25 -27.29 17.22
CA ASP A 174 1.64 -26.65 18.39
C ASP A 174 0.63 -25.52 18.06
N TYR A 175 0.60 -25.10 16.80
CA TYR A 175 -0.23 -24.00 16.28
C TYR A 175 -1.38 -24.48 15.41
N ILE A 176 -1.48 -25.80 15.18
CA ILE A 176 -2.56 -26.43 14.41
C ILE A 176 -3.58 -27.03 15.36
N LYS A 177 -4.84 -26.63 15.22
CA LYS A 177 -5.98 -27.15 15.97
C LYS A 177 -6.89 -27.96 15.08
N ALA A 178 -7.14 -29.20 15.49
CA ALA A 178 -7.99 -30.13 14.76
C ALA A 178 -9.45 -29.64 14.70
N GLY A 179 -9.99 -29.54 13.49
CA GLY A 179 -11.40 -29.18 13.27
C GLY A 179 -11.72 -27.71 13.52
N GLU A 180 -10.70 -26.85 13.64
CA GLU A 180 -10.83 -25.40 13.68
C GLU A 180 -10.07 -24.76 12.51
N PRO A 181 -10.46 -23.57 12.04
CA PRO A 181 -9.67 -22.85 11.05
C PRO A 181 -8.34 -22.40 11.66
N ASN A 182 -7.23 -22.61 10.96
CA ASN A 182 -5.88 -22.23 11.38
C ASN A 182 -5.34 -21.13 10.48
N VAL A 183 -5.21 -19.92 11.03
CA VAL A 183 -4.90 -18.71 10.26
C VAL A 183 -3.46 -18.27 10.50
N PHE A 184 -2.66 -18.23 9.44
CA PHE A 184 -1.26 -17.80 9.49
C PHE A 184 -1.12 -16.42 8.87
N LEU A 185 -0.55 -15.49 9.64
CA LEU A 185 -0.29 -14.12 9.24
C LEU A 185 1.21 -13.95 9.04
N VAL A 186 1.64 -13.75 7.80
CA VAL A 186 3.05 -13.88 7.40
C VAL A 186 3.58 -12.56 6.85
N PRO A 187 4.10 -11.66 7.71
CA PRO A 187 4.63 -10.36 7.28
C PRO A 187 6.01 -10.44 6.61
N SER A 188 6.20 -11.38 5.69
CA SER A 188 7.44 -11.54 4.93
C SER A 188 7.31 -10.92 3.54
N TRP A 189 8.15 -9.92 3.24
CA TRP A 189 8.09 -9.16 1.98
C TRP A 189 9.04 -9.69 0.92
N SER A 190 10.23 -10.15 1.30
CA SER A 190 11.31 -10.37 0.33
C SER A 190 11.93 -11.76 0.33
N SER A 191 11.55 -12.63 1.29
CA SER A 191 12.17 -13.95 1.42
C SER A 191 11.30 -15.03 0.79
N GLU A 192 11.32 -15.12 -0.54
CA GLU A 192 10.57 -16.14 -1.28
C GLU A 192 10.92 -17.58 -0.85
N ALA A 193 12.20 -17.87 -0.60
CA ALA A 193 12.64 -19.18 -0.12
C ALA A 193 12.06 -19.55 1.25
N PHE A 194 11.92 -18.58 2.15
CA PHE A 194 11.25 -18.79 3.45
C PHE A 194 9.77 -19.07 3.24
N VAL A 195 9.09 -18.24 2.44
CA VAL A 195 7.65 -18.39 2.17
C VAL A 195 7.38 -19.75 1.52
N TYR A 196 8.17 -20.15 0.53
CA TYR A 196 8.08 -21.47 -0.09
C TYR A 196 8.17 -22.59 0.96
N SER A 197 9.19 -22.57 1.82
CA SER A 197 9.35 -23.61 2.84
C SER A 197 8.20 -23.61 3.85
N LEU A 198 7.77 -22.44 4.30
CA LEU A 198 6.64 -22.28 5.21
C LEU A 198 5.35 -22.89 4.62
N LEU A 199 5.01 -22.53 3.38
CA LEU A 199 3.83 -23.07 2.70
C LEU A 199 3.94 -24.58 2.50
N ARG A 200 5.14 -25.10 2.19
CA ARG A 200 5.41 -26.53 2.09
C ARG A 200 5.05 -27.26 3.38
N HIS A 201 5.51 -26.77 4.53
CA HIS A 201 5.20 -27.35 5.84
C HIS A 201 3.72 -27.22 6.21
N LEU A 202 3.08 -26.08 5.92
CA LEU A 202 1.65 -25.90 6.16
C LEU A 202 0.78 -26.86 5.34
N MET A 203 1.20 -27.16 4.11
CA MET A 203 0.50 -28.10 3.24
C MET A 203 0.51 -29.53 3.80
N GLU A 204 1.53 -29.93 4.56
CA GLU A 204 1.58 -31.25 5.22
C GLU A 204 0.40 -31.42 6.20
N PHE A 205 0.00 -30.39 6.93
CA PHE A 205 -1.17 -30.41 7.81
C PHE A 205 -2.50 -30.38 7.04
N GLN A 206 -2.56 -29.64 5.93
CA GLN A 206 -3.74 -29.61 5.08
C GLN A 206 -4.08 -31.00 4.50
N THR A 207 -3.05 -31.82 4.19
CA THR A 207 -3.27 -33.21 3.78
C THR A 207 -3.89 -34.10 4.87
N GLN A 208 -3.85 -33.67 6.12
CA GLN A 208 -4.44 -34.37 7.27
C GLN A 208 -5.90 -33.96 7.53
N GLY A 209 -6.44 -33.03 6.71
CA GLY A 209 -7.82 -32.56 6.79
C GLY A 209 -8.00 -31.21 7.49
N GLU A 210 -6.91 -30.58 7.91
CA GLU A 210 -6.95 -29.29 8.61
C GLU A 210 -7.21 -28.13 7.65
N GLU A 211 -8.07 -27.21 8.06
CA GLU A 211 -8.31 -25.97 7.32
C GLU A 211 -7.20 -24.97 7.64
N ILE A 212 -6.42 -24.61 6.61
CA ILE A 212 -5.32 -23.65 6.71
C ILE A 212 -5.65 -22.43 5.85
N ILE A 213 -5.50 -21.24 6.41
CA ILE A 213 -5.66 -19.96 5.72
C ILE A 213 -4.40 -19.14 5.93
N VAL A 214 -3.78 -18.65 4.86
CA VAL A 214 -2.55 -17.86 4.94
C VAL A 214 -2.78 -16.45 4.43
N TYR A 215 -2.30 -15.45 5.16
CA TYR A 215 -2.23 -14.06 4.73
C TYR A 215 -0.78 -13.65 4.55
N GLY A 216 -0.42 -13.24 3.34
CA GLY A 216 0.90 -12.77 2.96
C GLY A 216 0.94 -11.29 2.58
N MET A 217 2.12 -10.86 2.12
CA MET A 217 2.42 -9.50 1.71
C MET A 217 2.36 -9.34 0.18
N PRO A 218 2.24 -8.12 -0.36
CA PRO A 218 1.98 -7.90 -1.78
C PRO A 218 2.96 -8.60 -2.74
N GLN A 219 4.24 -8.71 -2.37
CA GLN A 219 5.30 -9.30 -3.20
C GLN A 219 5.08 -10.77 -3.52
N TRP A 220 4.21 -11.47 -2.78
CA TRP A 220 3.91 -12.88 -3.04
C TRP A 220 3.27 -13.08 -4.41
N MET A 221 2.64 -12.03 -4.96
CA MET A 221 2.09 -12.04 -6.32
C MET A 221 3.17 -12.13 -7.40
N ASP A 222 4.41 -11.71 -7.09
CA ASP A 222 5.56 -11.70 -8.00
C ASP A 222 6.50 -12.90 -7.80
N PHE A 223 6.16 -13.83 -6.90
CA PHE A 223 6.97 -15.03 -6.66
C PHE A 223 6.92 -15.98 -7.85
N GLU A 224 8.09 -16.45 -8.27
CA GLU A 224 8.28 -17.34 -9.42
C GLU A 224 8.52 -18.80 -9.00
N GLN A 225 9.02 -19.03 -7.77
CA GLN A 225 9.38 -20.33 -7.22
C GLN A 225 8.24 -21.00 -6.45
N VAL A 226 7.24 -20.21 -6.02
CA VAL A 226 6.11 -20.74 -5.26
C VAL A 226 5.04 -21.26 -6.21
N ASP A 227 4.78 -22.56 -6.14
CA ASP A 227 3.72 -23.21 -6.92
C ASP A 227 2.34 -22.67 -6.52
N TYR A 228 1.50 -22.37 -7.51
CA TYR A 228 0.13 -21.92 -7.34
C TYR A 228 -0.74 -22.95 -6.62
N GLU A 229 -0.38 -24.25 -6.62
CA GLU A 229 -1.06 -25.26 -5.80
C GLU A 229 -0.99 -24.90 -4.30
N PHE A 230 0.14 -24.36 -3.82
CA PHE A 230 0.23 -23.90 -2.44
C PHE A 230 -0.76 -22.78 -2.16
N PHE A 231 -0.85 -21.81 -3.08
CA PHE A 231 -1.73 -20.66 -2.92
C PHE A 231 -3.20 -21.07 -2.89
N GLU A 232 -3.61 -21.97 -3.77
CA GLU A 232 -4.98 -22.45 -3.83
C GLU A 232 -5.36 -23.30 -2.61
N ARG A 233 -4.54 -24.29 -2.25
CA ARG A 233 -4.84 -25.24 -1.16
C ARG A 233 -4.79 -24.61 0.24
N LEU A 234 -3.91 -23.63 0.44
CA LEU A 234 -3.75 -22.90 1.70
C LEU A 234 -4.59 -21.61 1.74
N GLN A 235 -5.52 -21.45 0.80
CA GLN A 235 -6.42 -20.32 0.68
C GLN A 235 -5.67 -18.98 0.85
N VAL A 236 -4.59 -18.79 0.11
CA VAL A 236 -3.70 -17.65 0.29
C VAL A 236 -4.44 -16.36 -0.04
N HIS A 237 -4.35 -15.42 0.91
CA HIS A 237 -4.72 -14.04 0.76
C HIS A 237 -3.47 -13.18 0.79
N VAL A 238 -3.45 -12.09 0.03
CA VAL A 238 -2.40 -11.09 0.08
C VAL A 238 -3.03 -9.72 0.22
N SER A 239 -2.35 -8.82 0.92
CA SER A 239 -2.69 -7.41 0.82
C SER A 239 -2.15 -6.82 -0.48
N SER A 240 -2.80 -5.80 -1.03
CA SER A 240 -2.31 -5.07 -2.21
C SER A 240 -2.74 -3.61 -2.16
N SER A 241 -1.87 -2.70 -2.61
CA SER A 241 -2.23 -1.29 -2.79
C SER A 241 -2.98 -1.02 -4.09
N SER A 242 -2.97 -1.99 -5.01
CA SER A 242 -3.60 -1.88 -6.33
C SER A 242 -4.30 -3.18 -6.75
N TYR A 243 -5.39 -3.03 -7.50
CA TYR A 243 -6.05 -4.13 -8.21
C TYR A 243 -6.74 -3.59 -9.46
N LEU A 244 -6.50 -4.23 -10.60
CA LEU A 244 -7.12 -3.86 -11.87
C LEU A 244 -8.32 -4.77 -12.15
N ASN A 245 -9.52 -4.23 -11.93
CA ASN A 245 -10.75 -4.94 -12.26
C ASN A 245 -10.99 -4.94 -13.79
N LYS A 246 -10.76 -6.09 -14.44
CA LYS A 246 -10.92 -6.27 -15.90
C LYS A 246 -12.35 -6.01 -16.38
N ASP A 247 -13.34 -6.11 -15.50
CA ASP A 247 -14.74 -5.88 -15.81
C ASP A 247 -15.14 -4.39 -15.73
N ASP A 248 -14.29 -3.51 -15.19
CA ASP A 248 -14.53 -2.07 -15.15
C ASP A 248 -14.44 -1.44 -16.55
N GLU A 249 -15.52 -0.77 -16.99
CA GLU A 249 -15.56 -0.08 -18.28
C GLU A 249 -14.57 1.08 -18.34
N ARG A 250 -14.35 1.77 -17.21
CA ARG A 250 -13.39 2.88 -17.10
C ARG A 250 -11.98 2.39 -17.39
N LEU A 251 -11.63 1.20 -16.88
CA LEU A 251 -10.35 0.56 -17.13
C LEU A 251 -10.15 0.24 -18.61
N ARG A 252 -11.15 -0.39 -19.25
CA ARG A 252 -11.09 -0.73 -20.68
C ARG A 252 -10.98 0.51 -21.56
N ASN A 253 -11.70 1.59 -21.20
CA ASN A 253 -11.61 2.85 -21.92
C ASN A 253 -10.23 3.48 -21.81
N PHE A 254 -9.69 3.58 -20.59
CA PHE A 254 -8.34 4.08 -20.38
C PHE A 254 -7.29 3.27 -21.15
N GLN A 255 -7.36 1.94 -21.12
CA GLN A 255 -6.41 1.08 -21.85
C GLN A 255 -6.44 1.33 -23.37
N ARG A 256 -7.64 1.51 -23.93
CA ARG A 256 -7.81 1.82 -25.34
C ARG A 256 -7.21 3.18 -25.69
N GLU A 257 -7.58 4.22 -24.95
CA GLU A 257 -7.08 5.59 -25.17
C GLU A 257 -5.57 5.69 -25.00
N PHE A 258 -5.02 5.00 -23.99
CA PHE A 258 -3.58 4.92 -23.79
C PHE A 258 -2.88 4.26 -24.97
N PHE A 259 -3.43 3.16 -25.48
CA PHE A 259 -2.87 2.49 -26.65
C PHE A 259 -2.98 3.34 -27.93
N GLU A 260 -4.10 4.04 -28.13
CA GLU A 260 -4.32 4.93 -29.28
C GLU A 260 -3.35 6.12 -29.30
N GLU A 261 -3.11 6.76 -28.14
CA GLU A 261 -2.21 7.92 -28.03
C GLU A 261 -0.72 7.52 -28.03
N TYR A 262 -0.35 6.43 -27.33
CA TYR A 262 1.06 6.10 -27.07
C TYR A 262 1.58 4.86 -27.82
N GLY A 263 0.72 4.11 -28.50
CA GLY A 263 1.11 2.94 -29.30
C GLY A 263 1.67 1.76 -28.49
N THR A 264 1.40 1.71 -27.19
CA THR A 264 1.85 0.65 -26.28
C THR A 264 0.83 0.39 -25.18
N ILE A 265 0.87 -0.78 -24.56
CA ILE A 265 -0.01 -1.10 -23.44
C ILE A 265 0.43 -0.34 -22.16
N PRO A 266 -0.51 0.16 -21.35
CA PRO A 266 -0.17 0.79 -20.08
C PRO A 266 0.41 -0.23 -19.09
N ARG A 267 1.39 0.22 -18.31
CA ARG A 267 1.85 -0.46 -17.09
C ARG A 267 1.13 0.13 -15.87
N GLU A 268 1.29 -0.51 -14.71
CA GLU A 268 0.66 -0.07 -13.46
C GLU A 268 0.85 1.43 -13.18
N GLU A 269 2.05 1.96 -13.45
CA GLU A 269 2.36 3.36 -13.25
C GLU A 269 1.49 4.32 -14.05
N ALA A 270 1.04 3.91 -15.24
CA ALA A 270 0.15 4.73 -16.06
C ALA A 270 -1.23 4.88 -15.41
N PHE A 271 -1.80 3.79 -14.88
CA PHE A 271 -3.04 3.86 -14.12
C PHE A 271 -2.87 4.72 -12.87
N LEU A 272 -1.74 4.57 -12.17
CA LEU A 272 -1.43 5.39 -10.98
C LEU A 272 -1.33 6.88 -11.31
N GLY A 273 -0.66 7.23 -12.41
CA GLY A 273 -0.55 8.61 -12.87
C GLY A 273 -1.90 9.21 -13.25
N TYR A 274 -2.73 8.42 -13.93
CA TYR A 274 -4.10 8.79 -14.27
C TYR A 274 -4.95 9.02 -13.02
N ASP A 275 -4.98 8.05 -12.10
CA ASP A 275 -5.75 8.10 -10.86
C ASP A 275 -5.38 9.31 -10.00
N ILE A 276 -4.07 9.55 -9.81
CA ILE A 276 -3.57 10.70 -9.06
C ILE A 276 -3.97 12.01 -9.74
N MET A 277 -3.80 12.13 -11.07
CA MET A 277 -4.15 13.37 -11.74
C MET A 277 -5.67 13.60 -11.73
N ARG A 278 -6.51 12.59 -11.96
CA ARG A 278 -7.98 12.74 -11.89
C ARG A 278 -8.41 13.23 -10.52
N TYR A 279 -7.91 12.62 -9.45
CA TYR A 279 -8.30 12.99 -8.10
C TYR A 279 -7.70 14.33 -7.67
N PHE A 280 -6.37 14.45 -7.65
CA PHE A 280 -5.71 15.66 -7.15
C PHE A 280 -5.89 16.84 -8.08
N GLY A 281 -5.96 16.64 -9.40
CA GLY A 281 -6.31 17.69 -10.36
C GLY A 281 -7.71 18.25 -10.09
N SER A 282 -8.72 17.39 -9.86
CA SER A 282 -10.07 17.83 -9.47
C SER A 282 -10.06 18.60 -8.15
N MET A 283 -9.38 18.06 -7.14
CA MET A 283 -9.28 18.66 -5.81
C MET A 283 -8.58 20.02 -5.85
N THR A 284 -7.50 20.15 -6.61
CA THR A 284 -6.79 21.42 -6.81
C THR A 284 -7.64 22.41 -7.60
N ALA A 285 -8.33 21.98 -8.65
CA ALA A 285 -9.21 22.86 -9.42
C ALA A 285 -10.36 23.44 -8.56
N GLN A 286 -10.87 22.65 -7.62
CA GLN A 286 -11.98 23.05 -6.76
C GLN A 286 -11.56 23.83 -5.52
N TYR A 287 -10.44 23.47 -4.89
CA TYR A 287 -10.05 23.96 -3.57
C TYR A 287 -8.68 24.65 -3.51
N GLY A 288 -7.92 24.66 -4.61
CA GLY A 288 -6.50 25.02 -4.59
C GLY A 288 -5.73 24.19 -3.56
N LYS A 289 -4.67 24.73 -2.96
CA LYS A 289 -3.92 24.02 -1.91
C LYS A 289 -4.73 23.61 -0.66
N ASN A 290 -5.92 24.18 -0.45
CA ASN A 290 -6.73 23.91 0.75
C ASN A 290 -7.42 22.53 0.74
N PHE A 291 -7.28 21.74 -0.33
CA PHE A 291 -7.82 20.38 -0.36
C PHE A 291 -7.27 19.50 0.78
N VAL A 292 -6.04 19.77 1.25
CA VAL A 292 -5.37 19.04 2.34
C VAL A 292 -6.23 18.96 3.60
N GLY A 293 -6.99 20.01 3.92
CA GLY A 293 -7.88 20.02 5.09
C GLY A 293 -9.23 19.29 4.90
N ARG A 294 -9.47 18.70 3.72
CA ARG A 294 -10.75 18.08 3.34
C ARG A 294 -10.64 16.66 2.79
N ILE A 295 -9.43 16.28 2.36
CA ILE A 295 -9.17 15.04 1.63
C ILE A 295 -9.53 13.78 2.43
N ASP A 296 -9.51 13.85 3.76
CA ASP A 296 -9.92 12.79 4.68
C ASP A 296 -11.45 12.54 4.71
N ALA A 297 -12.25 13.48 4.20
CA ALA A 297 -13.70 13.35 4.06
C ALA A 297 -14.15 13.16 2.59
N MET A 298 -13.21 12.93 1.66
CA MET A 298 -13.48 12.88 0.23
C MET A 298 -12.96 11.59 -0.40
N PRO A 299 -13.52 10.42 -0.02
CA PRO A 299 -13.13 9.17 -0.64
C PRO A 299 -13.52 9.14 -2.12
N TYR A 300 -12.68 8.53 -2.94
CA TYR A 300 -12.89 8.51 -4.40
C TYR A 300 -12.40 7.21 -5.02
N ASP A 301 -13.27 6.57 -5.82
CA ASP A 301 -12.97 5.31 -6.50
C ASP A 301 -12.18 5.57 -7.77
N VAL A 302 -11.00 4.95 -7.84
CA VAL A 302 -10.02 5.11 -8.92
C VAL A 302 -9.84 3.78 -9.67
N LEU A 303 -9.04 3.75 -10.74
CA LEU A 303 -8.85 2.53 -11.54
C LEU A 303 -8.14 1.42 -10.74
N LEU A 304 -7.15 1.78 -9.92
CA LEU A 304 -6.39 0.83 -9.12
C LEU A 304 -7.07 0.45 -7.79
N GLY A 305 -8.17 1.09 -7.42
CA GLY A 305 -8.82 0.88 -6.13
C GLY A 305 -9.55 2.13 -5.64
N ARG A 306 -9.15 2.64 -4.48
CA ARG A 306 -9.78 3.79 -3.84
C ARG A 306 -8.78 4.67 -3.13
N PHE A 307 -9.05 5.96 -3.14
CA PHE A 307 -8.38 6.91 -2.27
C PHE A 307 -9.23 7.16 -1.03
N GLU A 308 -8.72 6.73 0.13
CA GLU A 308 -9.31 6.96 1.46
C GLU A 308 -8.22 7.52 2.37
N PHE A 309 -8.03 8.84 2.32
CA PHE A 309 -6.98 9.49 3.09
C PHE A 309 -7.34 9.61 4.57
N SER A 310 -6.36 9.44 5.44
CA SER A 310 -6.49 9.67 6.87
C SER A 310 -5.27 10.39 7.42
N ARG A 311 -5.48 11.17 8.47
CA ARG A 311 -4.40 11.82 9.23
C ARG A 311 -3.67 10.77 10.05
N VAL A 312 -2.35 10.73 9.93
CA VAL A 312 -1.50 9.79 10.65
C VAL A 312 -0.75 10.53 11.76
N VAL A 313 -0.73 9.93 12.95
CA VAL A 313 0.07 10.39 14.10
C VAL A 313 0.90 9.21 14.57
N ARG A 314 2.23 9.30 14.46
CA ARG A 314 3.16 8.20 14.78
C ARG A 314 3.43 8.10 16.27
N GLU A 315 3.55 9.24 16.95
CA GLU A 315 3.81 9.32 18.38
C GLU A 315 2.69 10.10 19.10
N PRO A 316 1.44 9.57 19.11
CA PRO A 316 0.29 10.30 19.65
C PRO A 316 0.50 10.74 21.11
N GLU A 317 1.25 9.96 21.87
CA GLU A 317 1.65 10.23 23.25
C GLU A 317 2.42 11.55 23.42
N LYS A 318 3.29 11.90 22.46
CA LYS A 318 4.08 13.14 22.50
C LYS A 318 3.27 14.38 22.12
N HIS A 319 2.13 14.19 21.45
CA HIS A 319 1.32 15.27 20.87
C HIS A 319 -0.09 15.36 21.46
N ARG A 320 -0.34 14.73 22.61
CA ARG A 320 -1.67 14.68 23.26
C ARG A 320 -2.34 16.04 23.46
N GLU A 321 -1.55 17.10 23.65
CA GLU A 321 -2.07 18.47 23.86
C GLU A 321 -2.30 19.24 22.53
N GLN A 322 -1.81 18.73 21.41
CA GLN A 322 -1.91 19.36 20.09
C GLN A 322 -3.04 18.72 19.27
N LEU A 323 -4.28 19.17 19.51
CA LEU A 323 -5.50 18.55 18.94
C LEU A 323 -5.54 18.47 17.40
N ASN A 324 -4.81 19.35 16.70
CA ASN A 324 -4.75 19.38 15.24
C ASN A 324 -3.45 18.82 14.66
N TYR A 325 -2.58 18.24 15.48
CA TYR A 325 -1.31 17.70 15.03
C TYR A 325 -1.51 16.41 14.24
N PHE A 326 -0.84 16.32 13.10
CA PHE A 326 -0.63 15.08 12.38
C PHE A 326 0.67 15.16 11.57
N ASP A 327 1.27 13.99 11.37
CA ASP A 327 2.54 13.82 10.68
C ASP A 327 2.39 13.93 9.17
N GLN A 328 1.35 13.31 8.64
CA GLN A 328 1.08 13.20 7.21
C GLN A 328 -0.38 12.81 6.97
N LEU A 329 -0.82 12.95 5.72
CA LEU A 329 -1.99 12.28 5.18
C LEU A 329 -1.54 11.01 4.46
N GLU A 330 -2.24 9.91 4.68
CA GLU A 330 -1.94 8.63 4.05
C GLU A 330 -3.22 8.02 3.50
N ASN A 331 -3.17 7.53 2.27
CA ASN A 331 -4.21 6.64 1.76
C ASN A 331 -4.18 5.32 2.55
N LYS A 332 -5.27 5.03 3.27
CA LYS A 332 -5.41 3.83 4.10
C LYS A 332 -6.08 2.67 3.39
N PHE A 333 -6.59 2.88 2.18
CA PHE A 333 -7.25 1.83 1.44
C PHE A 333 -6.25 0.79 0.93
N VAL A 334 -6.49 -0.48 1.30
CA VAL A 334 -5.69 -1.65 0.91
C VAL A 334 -6.66 -2.74 0.50
N HIS A 335 -6.45 -3.33 -0.67
CA HIS A 335 -7.18 -4.51 -1.11
C HIS A 335 -6.70 -5.73 -0.34
N ILE A 336 -7.63 -6.66 -0.07
CA ILE A 336 -7.29 -8.04 0.26
C ILE A 336 -7.67 -8.88 -0.94
N LEU A 337 -6.67 -9.55 -1.53
CA LEU A 337 -6.84 -10.39 -2.70
C LEU A 337 -6.69 -11.84 -2.27
N LYS A 338 -7.57 -12.72 -2.74
CA LYS A 338 -7.49 -14.17 -2.54
C LYS A 338 -7.01 -14.83 -3.83
N PHE A 339 -6.14 -15.83 -3.72
CA PHE A 339 -5.74 -16.65 -4.85
C PHE A 339 -6.78 -17.75 -5.11
N GLN A 340 -7.45 -17.69 -6.25
CA GLN A 340 -8.45 -18.67 -6.71
C GLN A 340 -8.45 -18.70 -8.24
N ASP A 341 -8.80 -19.84 -8.83
CA ASP A 341 -8.86 -19.99 -10.29
C ASP A 341 -7.56 -19.52 -10.99
N TYR A 342 -6.41 -19.87 -10.41
CA TYR A 342 -5.06 -19.54 -10.89
C TYR A 342 -4.70 -18.04 -10.96
N HIS A 343 -5.42 -17.16 -10.24
CA HIS A 343 -5.04 -15.75 -10.14
C HIS A 343 -5.50 -15.10 -8.82
N PHE A 344 -4.93 -13.94 -8.51
CA PHE A 344 -5.39 -13.12 -7.39
C PHE A 344 -6.60 -12.27 -7.79
N GLN A 345 -7.66 -12.33 -7.01
CA GLN A 345 -8.89 -11.55 -7.18
C GLN A 345 -9.39 -11.02 -5.83
N PRO A 346 -10.23 -9.98 -5.76
CA PRO A 346 -10.70 -9.40 -4.51
C PRO A 346 -11.33 -10.48 -3.64
N ALA A 347 -10.84 -10.59 -2.40
CA ALA A 347 -11.45 -11.45 -1.41
C ALA A 347 -12.83 -10.88 -1.07
N GLU A 348 -13.82 -11.76 -0.91
CA GLU A 348 -15.14 -11.35 -0.46
C GLU A 348 -15.01 -10.58 0.86
N THR A 349 -15.76 -9.49 1.04
CA THR A 349 -16.01 -8.92 2.37
C THR A 349 -17.24 -9.63 2.94
N PRO A 350 -17.26 -10.01 4.24
CA PRO A 350 -18.40 -10.73 4.80
C PRO A 350 -19.71 -9.94 4.75
#